data_AF-A0A1Q7KMJ4-F1
#
_entry.id   AF-A0A1Q7KMJ4-F1
#
_cell.length_a   1.000
_cell.length_b   1.000
_cell.length_c   1.000
_cell.angle_alpha   90.00
_cell.angle_beta   90.00
_cell.angle_gamma   90.00
#
_symmetry.space_group_name_H-M   'P 1'
#
loop_
_entity.id
_entity.type
_entity.pdbx_description
1 polymer ?
#
loop_
_entity_poly.entity_id
_entity_poly.type
_entity_poly.pdbx_seq_one_letter_code
_entity_poly.pdbx_strand_id
1 'polypeptide(L)'
;MGFWRRLFGGSSSSDDLKPQRLDYLNEALALERQGDYDAALTSYRLALRDLPNDARILQNMAIAFTKTRRYDEAIRHYRRALELDSSLAGAHYGLAFLLLQRGDPDGAAQHLKTFLAHPPRGPDAQKWVEHANQALQDLRAAPTRATEERTGSS
;
A
#
# COMPACT_ATOMS: atom_id res chain seq x y z
N MET A 1 61.27 15.39 -17.89
CA MET A 1 60.77 16.25 -16.78
C MET A 1 59.36 16.69 -17.11
N GLY A 2 58.37 15.99 -16.55
CA GLY A 2 56.94 16.18 -16.79
C GLY A 2 56.29 17.08 -15.73
N PHE A 3 56.40 18.39 -15.90
CA PHE A 3 55.76 19.36 -15.02
C PHE A 3 54.37 19.79 -15.53
N TRP A 4 54.21 19.99 -16.85
CA TRP A 4 52.95 20.46 -17.44
C TRP A 4 51.87 19.37 -17.62
N ARG A 5 52.24 18.08 -17.72
CA ARG A 5 51.29 16.95 -17.61
C ARG A 5 50.64 16.83 -16.23
N ARG A 6 51.14 17.56 -15.22
CA ARG A 6 50.57 17.62 -13.87
C ARG A 6 49.78 18.91 -13.58
N LEU A 7 49.86 19.92 -14.47
CA LEU A 7 49.17 21.19 -14.28
C LEU A 7 47.93 21.38 -15.18
N PHE A 8 47.89 20.85 -16.41
CA PHE A 8 46.72 21.01 -17.30
C PHE A 8 46.39 19.78 -18.16
N GLY A 9 46.71 18.57 -17.68
CA GLY A 9 46.53 17.32 -18.42
C GLY A 9 45.68 16.30 -17.66
N GLY A 10 44.39 16.59 -17.53
CA GLY A 10 43.37 15.65 -17.10
C GLY A 10 42.07 16.00 -17.78
N SER A 11 41.99 15.69 -19.08
CA SER A 11 40.74 15.69 -19.83
C SER A 11 39.69 14.94 -19.03
N SER A 12 38.66 15.69 -18.65
CA SER A 12 37.33 15.28 -18.20
C SER A 12 37.05 13.79 -18.34
N SER A 13 37.28 13.03 -17.27
CA SER A 13 36.47 11.83 -17.00
C SER A 13 35.26 12.26 -16.17
N SER A 14 34.47 13.18 -16.72
CA SER A 14 33.11 13.45 -16.25
C SER A 14 32.09 12.51 -16.92
N ASP A 15 32.55 11.35 -17.41
CA ASP A 15 31.73 10.40 -18.17
C ASP A 15 31.50 9.04 -17.45
N ASP A 16 31.96 8.88 -16.20
CA ASP A 16 31.77 7.62 -15.44
C ASP A 16 31.06 7.79 -14.09
N LEU A 17 30.38 8.91 -13.86
CA LEU A 17 29.23 8.91 -12.95
C LEU A 17 28.00 8.66 -13.79
N LYS A 18 27.83 7.43 -14.29
CA LYS A 18 26.47 6.93 -14.44
C LYS A 18 25.86 7.12 -13.05
N PRO A 19 24.82 7.95 -12.86
CA PRO A 19 24.17 8.03 -11.57
C PRO A 19 23.88 6.57 -11.19
N GLN A 20 24.44 6.10 -10.08
CA GLN A 20 23.99 4.84 -9.51
C GLN A 20 22.48 5.02 -9.45
N ARG A 21 21.74 4.24 -10.25
CA ARG A 21 20.29 4.34 -10.25
C ARG A 21 19.91 4.02 -8.82
N LEU A 22 19.55 5.05 -8.04
CA LEU A 22 19.19 4.85 -6.65
C LEU A 22 18.00 3.89 -6.68
N ASP A 23 18.18 2.75 -6.01
CA ASP A 23 17.13 1.76 -5.93
C ASP A 23 16.14 2.18 -4.84
N TYR A 24 15.35 3.19 -5.19
CA TYR A 24 14.37 3.79 -4.29
C TYR A 24 13.31 2.80 -3.82
N LEU A 25 13.07 1.71 -4.56
CA LEU A 25 12.17 0.65 -4.13
C LEU A 25 12.78 -0.15 -2.98
N ASN A 26 14.03 -0.60 -3.12
CA ASN A 26 14.71 -1.31 -2.04
C ASN A 26 14.94 -0.43 -0.81
N GLU A 27 15.22 0.86 -1.01
CA GLU A 27 15.31 1.84 0.08
C GLU A 27 13.95 1.98 0.80
N ALA A 28 12.85 2.17 0.07
CA ALA A 28 11.52 2.29 0.64
C ALA A 28 11.13 1.04 1.46
N LEU A 29 11.39 -0.15 0.92
CA LEU A 29 11.14 -1.42 1.61
C LEU A 29 12.02 -1.58 2.87
N ALA A 30 13.23 -1.04 2.87
CA ALA A 30 14.09 -1.03 4.05
C ALA A 30 13.57 -0.08 5.15
N LEU A 31 13.17 1.13 4.76
CA LEU A 31 12.60 2.14 5.67
C LEU A 31 11.28 1.66 6.27
N GLU A 32 10.41 1.03 5.46
CA GLU A 32 9.15 0.45 5.93
C GLU A 32 9.38 -0.64 7.00
N ARG A 33 10.37 -1.51 6.80
CA ARG A 33 10.75 -2.55 7.78
C ARG A 33 11.29 -1.95 9.09
N GLN A 34 11.87 -0.76 9.03
CA GLN A 34 12.33 0.00 10.21
C GLN A 34 11.20 0.79 10.87
N GLY A 35 10.02 0.86 10.23
CA GLY A 35 8.88 1.64 10.71
C GLY A 35 8.94 3.13 10.36
N ASP A 36 9.93 3.56 9.57
CA ASP A 36 10.02 4.94 9.07
C ASP A 36 9.14 5.11 7.83
N TYR A 37 7.84 5.18 8.07
CA TYR A 37 6.83 5.18 7.01
C TYR A 37 6.84 6.46 6.17
N ASP A 38 7.16 7.63 6.74
CA ASP A 38 7.19 8.88 5.99
C ASP A 38 8.42 8.96 5.07
N ALA A 39 9.58 8.48 5.52
CA ALA A 39 10.74 8.31 4.65
C ALA A 39 10.46 7.26 3.56
N ALA A 40 9.86 6.11 3.92
CA ALA A 40 9.48 5.09 2.96
C ALA A 40 8.53 5.64 1.87
N LEU A 41 7.53 6.45 2.25
CA LEU A 41 6.64 7.11 1.30
C LEU A 41 7.38 8.04 0.33
N THR A 42 8.45 8.71 0.79
CA THR A 42 9.29 9.55 -0.06
C THR A 42 10.03 8.69 -1.09
N SER A 43 10.67 7.61 -0.65
CA SER A 43 11.39 6.69 -1.55
C SER A 43 10.42 5.97 -2.50
N TYR A 44 9.24 5.55 -2.06
CA TYR A 44 8.21 4.99 -2.95
C TYR A 44 7.77 5.96 -4.04
N ARG A 45 7.59 7.25 -3.73
CA ARG A 45 7.27 8.27 -4.74
C ARG A 45 8.37 8.43 -5.77
N LEU A 46 9.63 8.30 -5.35
CA LEU A 46 10.77 8.34 -6.28
C LEU A 46 10.82 7.08 -7.14
N ALA A 47 10.57 5.89 -6.56
CA ALA A 47 10.48 4.63 -7.31
C ALA A 47 9.37 4.65 -8.39
N LEU A 48 8.23 5.27 -8.10
CA LEU A 48 7.13 5.42 -9.08
C LEU A 48 7.48 6.33 -10.27
N ARG A 49 8.56 7.14 -10.21
CA ARG A 49 9.02 7.90 -11.37
C ARG A 49 9.57 6.99 -12.47
N ASP A 50 10.22 5.90 -12.06
CA ASP A 50 10.78 4.90 -12.97
C ASP A 50 9.76 3.82 -13.34
N LEU A 51 8.85 3.49 -12.41
CA LEU A 51 7.79 2.50 -12.58
C LEU A 51 6.40 3.14 -12.41
N PRO A 52 5.98 4.01 -13.36
CA PRO A 52 4.68 4.67 -13.25
C PRO A 52 3.58 3.60 -13.36
N ASN A 53 2.76 3.48 -12.33
CA ASN A 53 1.68 2.48 -12.19
C ASN A 53 2.12 1.09 -11.72
N ASP A 54 3.21 0.94 -10.96
CA ASP A 54 3.42 -0.31 -10.24
C ASP A 54 2.38 -0.48 -9.11
N ALA A 55 1.47 -1.45 -9.29
CA ALA A 55 0.37 -1.71 -8.35
C ALA A 55 0.86 -2.15 -6.96
N ARG A 56 2.01 -2.83 -6.88
CA ARG A 56 2.59 -3.29 -5.61
C ARG A 56 3.20 -2.13 -4.84
N ILE A 57 3.87 -1.21 -5.53
CA ILE A 57 4.36 0.02 -4.90
C ILE A 57 3.18 0.84 -4.34
N LEU A 58 2.10 0.98 -5.11
CA LEU A 58 0.88 1.66 -4.65
C LEU A 58 0.25 0.98 -3.43
N GLN A 59 0.20 -0.36 -3.40
CA GLN A 59 -0.26 -1.11 -2.23
C GLN A 59 0.62 -0.84 -1.01
N ASN A 60 1.95 -0.84 -1.14
CA ASN A 60 2.85 -0.58 -0.03
C ASN A 60 2.76 0.86 0.49
N MET A 61 2.60 1.83 -0.42
CA MET A 61 2.29 3.21 -0.02
C MET A 61 0.98 3.28 0.78
N ALA A 62 -0.05 2.55 0.37
CA ALA A 62 -1.32 2.49 1.11
C ALA A 62 -1.17 1.88 2.51
N ILE A 63 -0.31 0.86 2.66
CA ILE A 63 0.06 0.29 3.96
C ILE A 63 0.75 1.34 4.82
N ALA A 64 1.76 2.05 4.30
CA ALA A 64 2.45 3.11 5.02
C ALA A 64 1.51 4.27 5.42
N PHE A 65 0.58 4.67 4.55
CA PHE A 65 -0.47 5.64 4.89
C PHE A 65 -1.40 5.13 6.00
N THR A 66 -1.75 3.85 5.98
CA THR A 66 -2.57 3.22 7.03
C THR A 66 -1.85 3.27 8.38
N LYS A 67 -0.55 2.95 8.40
CA LYS A 67 0.30 2.97 9.61
C LYS A 67 0.48 4.38 10.18
N THR A 68 0.48 5.40 9.33
CA THR A 68 0.54 6.81 9.71
C THR A 68 -0.85 7.44 9.93
N ARG A 69 -1.93 6.64 9.95
CA ARG A 69 -3.33 7.06 10.14
C ARG A 69 -3.86 8.04 9.08
N ARG A 70 -3.24 8.08 7.91
CA ARG A 70 -3.65 8.86 6.73
C ARG A 70 -4.61 8.04 5.87
N TYR A 71 -5.78 7.75 6.43
CA TYR A 71 -6.71 6.76 5.88
C TYR A 71 -7.27 7.13 4.50
N ASP A 72 -7.45 8.42 4.23
CA ASP A 72 -7.95 8.93 2.96
C ASP A 72 -6.96 8.64 1.83
N GLU A 73 -5.67 8.93 2.05
CA GLU A 73 -4.59 8.56 1.15
C GLU A 73 -4.51 7.06 0.97
N ALA A 74 -4.59 6.29 2.06
CA ALA A 74 -4.52 4.84 1.99
C ALA A 74 -5.64 4.25 1.12
N ILE A 75 -6.90 4.66 1.30
CA ILE A 75 -8.03 4.21 0.48
C ILE A 75 -7.80 4.55 -0.99
N ARG A 76 -7.35 5.78 -1.31
CA ARG A 76 -7.08 6.17 -2.71
C ARG A 76 -6.01 5.30 -3.35
N HIS A 77 -4.92 5.00 -2.64
CA HIS A 77 -3.83 4.18 -3.16
C HIS A 77 -4.21 2.70 -3.27
N TYR A 78 -4.97 2.15 -2.31
CA TYR A 78 -5.51 0.79 -2.43
C TYR A 78 -6.44 0.64 -3.63
N ARG A 79 -7.36 1.60 -3.83
CA ARG A 79 -8.25 1.59 -5.00
C ARG A 79 -7.45 1.66 -6.30
N ARG A 80 -6.49 2.57 -6.39
CA ARG A 80 -5.64 2.69 -7.57
C ARG A 80 -4.79 1.44 -7.84
N ALA A 81 -4.28 0.80 -6.78
CA ALA A 81 -3.59 -0.49 -6.91
C ALA A 81 -4.52 -1.56 -7.48
N LEU A 82 -5.76 -1.65 -6.98
CA LEU A 82 -6.76 -2.62 -7.45
C LEU A 82 -7.30 -2.33 -8.86
N GLU A 83 -7.29 -1.07 -9.30
CA GLU A 83 -7.58 -0.71 -10.70
C GLU A 83 -6.50 -1.25 -11.66
N LEU A 84 -5.25 -1.35 -11.19
CA LEU A 84 -4.11 -1.80 -11.98
C LEU A 84 -3.92 -3.32 -11.90
N ASP A 85 -4.12 -3.89 -10.71
CA ASP A 85 -4.08 -5.32 -10.44
C ASP A 85 -5.14 -5.68 -9.39
N SER A 86 -6.26 -6.21 -9.87
CA SER A 86 -7.38 -6.62 -9.02
C SER A 86 -7.11 -7.91 -8.23
N SER A 87 -5.97 -8.58 -8.43
CA SER A 87 -5.61 -9.81 -7.72
C SER A 87 -4.88 -9.56 -6.39
N LEU A 88 -4.58 -8.29 -6.08
CA LEU A 88 -3.84 -7.90 -4.88
C LEU A 88 -4.66 -8.14 -3.61
N ALA A 89 -4.54 -9.34 -3.04
CA ALA A 89 -5.21 -9.73 -1.80
C ALA A 89 -4.92 -8.75 -0.65
N GLY A 90 -3.67 -8.28 -0.52
CA GLY A 90 -3.29 -7.30 0.50
C GLY A 90 -4.06 -5.98 0.38
N ALA A 91 -4.29 -5.52 -0.85
CA ALA A 91 -5.07 -4.30 -1.10
C ALA A 91 -6.56 -4.50 -0.79
N HIS A 92 -7.14 -5.65 -1.12
CA HIS A 92 -8.51 -5.99 -0.71
C HIS A 92 -8.66 -5.99 0.81
N TYR A 93 -7.74 -6.63 1.53
CA TYR A 93 -7.78 -6.70 3.00
C TYR A 93 -7.64 -5.31 3.64
N GLY A 94 -6.64 -4.52 3.21
CA GLY A 94 -6.41 -3.18 3.74
C GLY A 94 -7.58 -2.23 3.46
N LEU A 95 -8.16 -2.29 2.26
CA LEU A 95 -9.32 -1.49 1.91
C LEU A 95 -10.55 -1.89 2.73
N ALA A 96 -10.81 -3.19 2.92
CA ALA A 96 -11.91 -3.65 3.77
C ALA A 96 -11.80 -3.12 5.21
N PHE A 97 -10.61 -3.20 5.80
CA PHE A 97 -10.35 -2.69 7.14
C PHE A 97 -10.69 -1.19 7.26
N LEU A 98 -10.25 -0.38 6.29
CA LEU A 98 -10.52 1.05 6.29
C LEU A 98 -11.99 1.39 6.00
N LEU A 99 -12.69 0.60 5.19
CA LEU A 99 -14.12 0.77 4.94
C LEU A 99 -14.95 0.47 6.19
N LEU A 100 -14.59 -0.53 6.99
CA LEU A 100 -15.21 -0.76 8.30
C LEU A 100 -15.05 0.45 9.22
N GLN A 101 -13.85 1.03 9.28
CA GLN A 101 -13.59 2.24 10.08
C GLN A 101 -14.41 3.45 9.60
N ARG A 102 -14.75 3.49 8.31
CA ARG A 102 -15.61 4.53 7.72
C ARG A 102 -17.11 4.26 7.83
N GLY A 103 -17.51 3.12 8.41
CA GLY A 103 -18.92 2.76 8.49
C GLY A 103 -19.52 2.30 7.16
N ASP A 104 -18.71 1.77 6.25
CA ASP A 104 -19.15 1.10 5.01
C ASP A 104 -18.99 -0.43 5.14
N PRO A 105 -19.89 -1.10 5.87
CA PRO A 105 -19.82 -2.55 6.09
C PRO A 105 -20.06 -3.35 4.80
N ASP A 106 -20.88 -2.85 3.88
CA ASP A 106 -21.23 -3.53 2.64
C ASP A 106 -20.02 -3.56 1.69
N GLY A 107 -19.37 -2.41 1.50
CA GLY A 107 -18.13 -2.30 0.75
C GLY A 107 -17.03 -3.17 1.37
N ALA A 108 -16.87 -3.13 2.69
CA ALA A 108 -15.91 -3.98 3.39
C ALA A 108 -16.18 -5.48 3.16
N ALA A 109 -17.43 -5.92 3.29
CA ALA A 109 -17.81 -7.32 3.09
C ALA A 109 -17.46 -7.81 1.68
N GLN A 110 -17.62 -6.96 0.66
CA GLN A 110 -17.25 -7.31 -0.71
C GLN A 110 -15.75 -7.56 -0.85
N HIS A 111 -14.91 -6.67 -0.32
CA HIS A 111 -13.46 -6.83 -0.39
C HIS A 111 -12.95 -8.01 0.46
N LEU A 112 -13.54 -8.27 1.64
CA LEU A 112 -13.22 -9.44 2.46
C LEU A 112 -13.53 -10.76 1.75
N LYS A 113 -14.68 -10.85 1.05
CA LYS A 113 -15.01 -12.03 0.24
C LYS A 113 -13.99 -12.28 -0.86
N THR A 114 -13.57 -11.23 -1.57
CA THR A 114 -12.52 -11.36 -2.61
C THR A 114 -11.19 -11.78 -2.02
N PHE A 115 -10.78 -11.21 -0.87
CA PHE A 115 -9.57 -11.61 -0.16
C PHE A 115 -9.57 -13.11 0.20
N LEU A 116 -10.70 -13.61 0.72
CA LEU A 116 -10.83 -15.02 1.11
C LEU A 116 -10.95 -15.98 -0.07
N ALA A 117 -11.39 -15.51 -1.23
CA ALA A 117 -11.39 -16.32 -2.46
C ALA A 117 -9.97 -16.57 -2.97
N HIS A 118 -9.04 -15.64 -2.72
CA HIS A 118 -7.65 -15.70 -3.16
C HIS A 118 -6.70 -15.32 -2.02
N PRO A 119 -6.62 -16.13 -0.95
CA PRO A 119 -5.85 -15.78 0.23
C PRO A 119 -4.35 -15.75 -0.09
N PRO A 120 -3.59 -14.82 0.52
CA PRO A 120 -2.15 -14.78 0.38
C PRO A 120 -1.52 -16.07 0.94
N ARG A 121 -0.33 -16.42 0.46
CA ARG A 121 0.47 -17.53 1.00
C ARG A 121 1.57 -16.96 1.90
N GLY A 122 1.80 -17.59 3.05
CA GLY A 122 2.88 -17.20 3.95
C GLY A 122 2.57 -17.46 5.43
N PRO A 123 3.57 -17.32 6.32
CA PRO A 123 3.44 -17.64 7.74
C PRO A 123 2.40 -16.77 8.48
N ASP A 124 2.21 -15.52 8.05
CA ASP A 124 1.21 -14.62 8.65
C ASP A 124 -0.14 -14.61 7.94
N ALA A 125 -0.26 -15.32 6.81
CA ALA A 125 -1.50 -15.34 6.04
C ALA A 125 -2.67 -15.93 6.82
N GLN A 126 -2.42 -16.94 7.66
CA GLN A 126 -3.47 -17.58 8.46
C GLN A 126 -4.16 -16.58 9.40
N LYS A 127 -3.39 -15.72 10.08
CA LYS A 127 -3.95 -14.70 10.99
C LYS A 127 -4.88 -13.72 10.24
N TRP A 128 -4.51 -13.32 9.03
CA TRP A 128 -5.33 -12.42 8.22
C TRP A 128 -6.60 -13.11 7.70
N VAL A 129 -6.50 -14.40 7.34
CA VAL A 129 -7.66 -15.22 6.93
C VAL A 129 -8.63 -15.43 8.10
N GLU A 130 -8.12 -15.75 9.28
CA GLU A 130 -8.93 -15.87 10.50
C GLU A 130 -9.64 -14.55 10.82
N HIS A 131 -8.92 -13.43 10.80
CA HIS A 131 -9.48 -12.11 11.04
C HIS A 131 -10.55 -11.73 10.00
N ALA A 132 -10.30 -11.99 8.71
CA ALA A 132 -11.26 -11.72 7.64
C ALA A 132 -12.54 -12.57 7.77
N ASN A 133 -12.41 -13.84 8.15
CA ASN A 133 -13.55 -14.71 8.41
C ASN A 133 -14.37 -14.20 9.61
N GLN A 134 -13.71 -13.83 10.71
CA GLN A 134 -14.39 -13.28 11.89
C GLN A 134 -15.14 -12.00 11.53
N ALA A 135 -14.48 -11.06 10.85
CA ALA A 135 -15.10 -9.80 10.44
C ALA A 135 -16.34 -10.05 9.56
N LEU A 136 -16.31 -11.01 8.63
CA LEU A 136 -17.49 -11.36 7.84
C LEU A 136 -18.60 -12.01 8.67
N GLN A 137 -18.27 -12.80 9.69
CA GLN A 137 -19.28 -13.37 10.59
C GLN A 137 -19.94 -12.27 11.42
N ASP A 138 -19.16 -11.34 11.96
CA ASP A 138 -19.66 -10.22 12.76
C ASP A 138 -20.60 -9.33 11.93
N LEU A 139 -20.24 -9.04 10.67
CA LEU A 139 -21.08 -8.28 9.74
C LEU A 139 -22.41 -8.99 9.41
N ARG A 140 -22.43 -10.32 9.39
CA ARG A 140 -23.67 -11.11 9.18
C ARG A 140 -24.53 -11.18 10.43
N ALA A 141 -23.90 -11.21 11.60
CA ALA A 141 -24.57 -11.27 12.89
C ALA A 141 -25.12 -9.92 13.34
N ALA A 142 -24.62 -8.82 12.77
CA ALA A 142 -25.16 -7.49 13.01
C ALA A 142 -26.63 -7.45 12.58
N PRO A 143 -27.57 -7.13 13.48
CA PRO A 143 -28.97 -6.99 13.11
C PRO A 143 -29.05 -5.92 12.01
N THR A 144 -29.71 -6.25 10.90
CA THR A 144 -29.99 -5.31 9.83
C THR A 144 -30.57 -4.03 10.44
N ARG A 145 -29.82 -2.93 10.43
CA ARG A 145 -30.28 -1.60 10.88
C ARG A 145 -31.29 -1.01 9.88
N ALA A 146 -32.31 -1.78 9.51
CA ALA A 146 -33.28 -1.41 8.49
C ALA A 146 -34.60 -2.16 8.67
N THR A 147 -35.21 -2.07 9.86
CA THR A 147 -36.67 -2.29 10.03
C THR A 147 -37.29 -1.55 11.23
N GLU A 148 -36.55 -0.70 11.95
CA GLU A 148 -37.10 0.04 13.12
C GLU A 148 -37.13 1.56 12.94
N GLU A 149 -37.33 2.05 11.71
CA GLU A 149 -38.17 3.25 11.53
C GLU A 149 -39.63 2.80 11.41
N ARG A 150 -40.12 2.17 12.49
CA ARG A 150 -41.55 2.01 12.72
C ARG A 150 -42.13 3.41 12.92
N THR A 151 -42.93 3.85 11.95
CA THR A 151 -44.34 4.20 12.23
C THR A 151 -44.60 4.65 13.67
N GLY A 152 -44.45 5.94 13.94
CA GLY A 152 -44.51 6.42 15.31
C GLY A 152 -44.58 7.93 15.46
N SER A 153 -45.50 8.59 14.77
CA SER A 153 -46.38 9.57 15.43
C SER A 153 -47.51 9.97 14.49
N SER A 154 -48.70 9.89 15.07
CA SER A 154 -50.03 10.11 14.53
C SER A 154 -50.28 11.51 13.99
#